data_AF-A0AAN7ZDU6-F1
#
_entry.id   AF-A0AAN7ZDU6-F1
#
_cell.length_a   1.000
_cell.length_b   1.000
_cell.length_c   1.000
_cell.angle_alpha   90.00
_cell.angle_beta   90.00
_cell.angle_gamma   90.00
#
_symmetry.space_group_name_H-M   'P 1'
#
loop_
_entity.id
_entity.type
_entity.pdbx_description
1 polymer ?
#
loop_
_entity_poly.entity_id
_entity_poly.type
_entity_poly.pdbx_seq_one_letter_code
_entity_poly.pdbx_strand_id
1 'polypeptide(L)'
;MADVSINKFNDRVAIGLGEVLWSWQCCDSCQANRKCQATVCSSYISRAKRYLKYYEALVLDYHDEVPFEEQPFRTHGDIWKAIVLLTSRPELTRAEFSGLISAPMLAPVNHNLLIDATTLIVKIVCMTDCSSLYYSPGRLEEGNMGLVWGDQTPFEKYLQGLFTTQSHPVWSSQHGQNEVLCTRRSRMRATKLKKHLGLTVCPTHEIRDHLRLDARRNEIKIFHYASFLKENLKAKKNPSAVNLLPRQLLLEILDSTQRILFPLSDAKSRRLLRHLISNSDYSFDPEIEKFELSILSNPGEENISYVYLAERLEELFQELQSPQPRTWLDKQMQRRSGARYSEFTPHSIKVPSHVLKTTNTIPHLFTEEFNKYRTKH
;
A
#
# COMPACT_ATOMS: atom_id res chain seq x y z
N MET A 1 -12.21 -10.22 28.28
CA MET A 1 -12.53 -11.18 27.19
C MET A 1 -11.44 -12.25 26.99
N ALA A 2 -10.67 -12.64 28.02
CA ALA A 2 -9.28 -13.08 27.81
C ALA A 2 -9.02 -14.58 27.55
N ASP A 3 -10.01 -15.40 27.19
CA ASP A 3 -9.83 -16.87 27.27
C ASP A 3 -10.52 -17.65 26.13
N VAL A 4 -10.36 -17.16 24.89
CA VAL A 4 -10.78 -17.92 23.71
C VAL A 4 -9.55 -18.61 23.11
N SER A 5 -9.58 -19.94 23.09
CA SER A 5 -8.57 -20.78 22.44
C SER A 5 -8.28 -20.30 21.02
N ILE A 6 -7.01 -20.30 20.64
CA ILE A 6 -6.50 -19.77 19.37
C ILE A 6 -7.04 -20.46 18.11
N ASN A 7 -7.58 -21.67 18.25
CA ASN A 7 -8.17 -22.45 17.16
C ASN A 7 -9.69 -22.23 17.00
N LYS A 8 -10.28 -21.27 17.72
CA LYS A 8 -11.73 -21.04 17.73
C LYS A 8 -12.10 -19.66 17.17
N PHE A 9 -12.51 -19.62 15.91
CA PHE A 9 -12.98 -18.40 15.24
C PHE A 9 -14.50 -18.29 15.32
N ASN A 10 -15.00 -17.38 16.15
CA ASN A 10 -16.43 -17.10 16.29
C ASN A 10 -16.69 -15.60 16.44
N ASP A 11 -17.97 -15.21 16.53
CA ASP A 11 -18.38 -13.81 16.64
C ASP A 11 -17.71 -13.08 17.82
N ARG A 12 -17.40 -13.78 18.93
CA ARG A 12 -16.69 -13.18 20.07
C ARG A 12 -15.26 -12.79 19.68
N VAL A 13 -14.58 -13.63 18.89
CA VAL A 13 -13.24 -13.31 18.39
C VAL A 13 -13.29 -12.13 17.43
N ALA A 14 -14.26 -12.12 16.52
CA ALA A 14 -14.44 -11.03 15.57
C ALA A 14 -14.69 -9.69 16.25
N ILE A 15 -15.55 -9.68 17.28
CA ILE A 15 -15.87 -8.47 18.04
C ILE A 15 -14.68 -8.01 18.88
N GLY A 16 -14.01 -8.92 19.60
CA GLY A 16 -12.83 -8.56 20.39
C GLY A 16 -11.69 -8.02 19.52
N LEU A 17 -11.48 -8.59 18.34
CA LEU A 17 -10.50 -8.08 17.37
C LEU A 17 -10.87 -6.67 16.87
N GLY A 18 -12.13 -6.46 16.50
CA GLY A 18 -12.59 -5.13 16.06
C GLY A 18 -12.60 -4.08 17.17
N GLU A 19 -12.79 -4.49 18.43
CA GLU A 19 -12.62 -3.61 19.59
C GLU A 19 -11.17 -3.12 19.71
N VAL A 20 -10.18 -4.01 19.66
CA VAL A 20 -8.78 -3.61 19.81
C VAL A 20 -8.19 -2.90 18.59
N LEU A 21 -8.66 -3.19 17.38
CA LEU A 21 -8.17 -2.54 16.16
C LEU A 21 -8.89 -1.22 15.86
N TRP A 22 -10.20 -1.16 16.09
CA TRP A 22 -11.05 -0.08 15.59
C TRP A 22 -11.98 0.52 16.64
N SER A 23 -11.82 0.13 17.90
CA SER A 23 -12.63 0.62 19.02
C SER A 23 -14.14 0.41 18.79
N TRP A 24 -14.51 -0.71 18.17
CA TRP A 24 -15.91 -1.09 18.02
C TRP A 24 -16.63 -1.08 19.37
N GLN A 25 -17.79 -0.44 19.41
CA GLN A 25 -18.62 -0.40 20.61
C GLN A 25 -19.42 -1.69 20.71
N CYS A 26 -19.01 -2.55 21.64
CA CYS A 26 -19.67 -3.81 21.92
C CYS A 26 -20.96 -3.56 22.72
N CYS A 27 -22.04 -4.26 22.39
CA CYS A 27 -23.25 -4.23 23.21
C CYS A 27 -23.00 -4.90 24.59
N ASP A 28 -23.82 -4.57 25.58
CA ASP A 28 -23.69 -5.09 26.95
C ASP A 28 -23.62 -6.61 27.03
N SER A 29 -24.32 -7.31 26.12
CA SER A 29 -24.26 -8.78 26.04
C SER A 29 -22.90 -9.29 25.59
N CYS A 30 -22.27 -8.65 24.59
CA CYS A 30 -20.91 -8.98 24.18
C CYS A 30 -19.90 -8.69 25.30
N GLN A 31 -20.05 -7.56 25.99
CA GLN A 31 -19.19 -7.19 27.12
C GLN A 31 -19.31 -8.21 28.26
N ALA A 32 -20.53 -8.68 28.55
CA ALA A 32 -20.81 -9.70 29.55
C ALA A 32 -20.50 -11.15 29.09
N ASN A 33 -19.88 -11.35 27.92
CA ASN A 33 -19.58 -12.66 27.32
C ASN A 33 -20.81 -13.56 27.10
N ARG A 34 -21.97 -12.98 26.79
CA ARG A 34 -23.21 -13.70 26.44
C ARG A 34 -23.44 -13.72 24.93
N LYS A 35 -24.38 -14.55 24.46
CA LYS A 35 -24.76 -14.59 23.03
C LYS A 35 -25.25 -13.20 22.59
N CYS A 36 -24.62 -12.65 21.56
CA CYS A 36 -24.99 -11.36 21.00
C CYS A 36 -26.28 -11.46 20.22
N GLN A 37 -27.25 -10.57 20.51
CA GLN A 37 -28.47 -10.39 19.71
C GLN A 37 -28.55 -9.00 19.05
N ALA A 38 -27.57 -8.13 19.32
CA ALA A 38 -27.57 -6.78 18.79
C ALA A 38 -27.23 -6.77 17.28
N THR A 39 -28.04 -6.06 16.50
CA THR A 39 -27.87 -5.88 15.06
C THR A 39 -26.57 -5.14 14.70
N VAL A 40 -26.12 -4.23 15.56
CA VAL A 40 -24.90 -3.45 15.37
C VAL A 40 -23.66 -4.34 15.30
N CYS A 41 -23.51 -5.29 16.24
CA CYS A 41 -22.41 -6.24 16.25
C CYS A 41 -22.39 -7.11 15.00
N SER A 42 -23.54 -7.64 14.58
CA SER A 42 -23.67 -8.42 13.34
C SER A 42 -23.31 -7.60 12.09
N SER A 43 -23.68 -6.32 12.06
CA SER A 43 -23.29 -5.40 11.00
C SER A 43 -21.77 -5.20 10.90
N TYR A 44 -21.08 -5.04 12.04
CA TYR A 44 -19.62 -4.95 12.07
C TYR A 44 -18.95 -6.21 11.51
N ILE A 45 -19.35 -7.39 12.01
CA ILE A 45 -18.78 -8.68 11.59
C ILE A 45 -19.00 -8.91 10.10
N SER A 46 -20.23 -8.70 9.62
CA SER A 46 -20.57 -8.90 8.21
C SER A 46 -19.79 -7.95 7.29
N ARG A 47 -19.59 -6.69 7.70
CA ARG A 47 -18.80 -5.70 6.96
C ARG A 47 -17.32 -6.04 6.91
N ALA A 48 -16.73 -6.51 8.00
CA ALA A 48 -15.30 -6.86 8.09
C ALA A 48 -15.00 -8.31 7.71
N LYS A 49 -15.98 -9.08 7.21
CA LYS A 49 -15.89 -10.53 6.98
C LYS A 49 -14.64 -10.94 6.20
N ARG A 50 -14.24 -10.17 5.17
CA ARG A 50 -13.06 -10.49 4.36
C ARG A 50 -11.77 -10.39 5.18
N TYR A 51 -11.63 -9.33 5.96
CA TYR A 51 -10.49 -9.16 6.86
C TYR A 51 -10.49 -10.21 7.98
N LEU A 52 -11.64 -10.55 8.54
CA LEU A 52 -11.74 -11.59 9.58
C LEU A 52 -11.25 -12.96 9.09
N LYS A 53 -11.54 -13.31 7.82
CA LYS A 53 -10.98 -14.53 7.19
C LYS A 53 -9.46 -14.46 7.00
N TYR A 54 -8.93 -13.27 6.71
CA TYR A 54 -7.48 -13.06 6.62
C TYR A 54 -6.82 -13.24 7.99
N TYR A 55 -7.41 -12.66 9.04
CA TYR A 55 -6.96 -12.88 10.41
C TYR A 55 -6.98 -14.37 10.79
N GLU A 56 -8.07 -15.08 10.47
CA GLU A 56 -8.18 -16.51 10.69
C GLU A 56 -7.05 -17.30 10.01
N ALA A 57 -6.80 -17.03 8.73
CA ALA A 57 -5.71 -17.67 8.01
C ALA A 57 -4.33 -17.40 8.63
N LEU A 58 -4.04 -16.15 9.01
CA LEU A 58 -2.75 -15.80 9.64
C LEU A 58 -2.53 -16.51 10.97
N VAL A 59 -3.58 -16.60 11.80
CA VAL A 59 -3.46 -17.21 13.13
C VAL A 59 -3.31 -18.72 13.03
N LEU A 60 -4.01 -19.36 12.09
CA LEU A 60 -3.86 -20.80 11.82
C LEU A 60 -2.47 -21.13 11.29
N ASP A 61 -1.97 -20.36 10.31
CA ASP A 61 -0.63 -20.50 9.74
C ASP A 61 0.46 -20.41 10.83
N TYR A 62 0.37 -19.39 11.69
CA TYR A 62 1.27 -19.24 12.83
C TYR A 62 1.19 -20.41 13.84
N HIS A 63 0.00 -20.96 14.07
CA HIS A 63 -0.20 -22.02 15.05
C HIS A 63 0.26 -23.40 14.54
N ASP A 64 0.12 -23.69 13.25
CA ASP A 64 0.44 -25.00 12.68
C ASP A 64 1.95 -25.27 12.60
N GLU A 65 2.79 -24.23 12.62
CA GLU A 65 4.24 -24.35 12.48
C GLU A 65 5.00 -24.68 13.78
N VAL A 66 4.36 -24.61 14.96
CA VAL A 66 5.08 -24.54 16.25
C VAL A 66 4.45 -25.43 17.34
N PRO A 67 5.23 -26.15 18.16
CA PRO A 67 4.70 -26.85 19.34
C PRO A 67 3.99 -25.90 20.32
N PHE A 68 2.79 -26.26 20.77
CA PHE A 68 1.91 -25.41 21.60
C PHE A 68 2.58 -24.85 22.87
N GLU A 69 3.49 -25.60 23.49
CA GLU A 69 4.14 -25.23 24.76
C GLU A 69 5.11 -24.05 24.61
N GLU A 70 5.70 -23.90 23.41
CA GLU A 70 6.70 -22.89 23.07
C GLU A 70 6.10 -21.63 22.44
N GLN A 71 4.81 -21.63 22.11
CA GLN A 71 4.15 -20.52 21.45
C GLN A 71 3.91 -19.33 22.41
N PRO A 72 4.37 -18.11 22.05
CA PRO A 72 4.03 -16.88 22.76
C PRO A 72 2.54 -16.58 22.91
N PHE A 73 1.72 -17.00 21.94
CA PHE A 73 0.29 -16.72 21.90
C PHE A 73 -0.49 -18.03 22.00
N ARG A 74 -1.25 -18.21 23.09
CA ARG A 74 -2.05 -19.42 23.34
C ARG A 74 -3.54 -19.17 23.15
N THR A 75 -3.94 -17.91 23.24
CA THR A 75 -5.33 -17.47 23.10
C THR A 75 -5.40 -16.26 22.16
N HIS A 76 -6.59 -16.02 21.59
CA HIS A 76 -6.84 -14.74 20.90
C HIS A 76 -6.67 -13.53 21.83
N GLY A 77 -6.89 -13.72 23.13
CA GLY A 77 -6.67 -12.70 24.14
C GLY A 77 -5.21 -12.24 24.23
N ASP A 78 -4.25 -13.13 24.02
CA ASP A 78 -2.82 -12.78 24.02
C ASP A 78 -2.45 -11.95 22.79
N ILE A 79 -2.99 -12.32 21.62
CA ILE A 79 -2.87 -11.53 20.40
C ILE A 79 -3.46 -10.12 20.61
N TRP A 80 -4.64 -10.01 21.22
CA TRP A 80 -5.27 -8.71 21.48
C TRP A 80 -4.45 -7.84 22.44
N LYS A 81 -3.88 -8.42 23.49
CA LYS A 81 -2.96 -7.69 24.39
C LYS A 81 -1.73 -7.19 23.64
N ALA A 82 -1.15 -8.02 22.76
CA ALA A 82 0.00 -7.63 21.96
C ALA A 82 -0.34 -6.53 20.92
N ILE A 83 -1.53 -6.59 20.31
CA ILE A 83 -2.05 -5.51 19.45
C ILE A 83 -2.15 -4.22 20.25
N VAL A 84 -2.81 -4.23 21.42
CA VAL A 84 -2.96 -3.04 22.27
C VAL A 84 -1.59 -2.51 22.71
N LEU A 85 -0.65 -3.39 23.05
CA LEU A 85 0.70 -3.02 23.44
C LEU A 85 1.43 -2.28 22.30
N LEU A 86 1.48 -2.86 21.09
CA LEU A 86 2.19 -2.26 19.96
C LEU A 86 1.54 -0.95 19.52
N THR A 87 0.21 -0.90 19.56
CA THR A 87 -0.57 0.27 19.12
C THR A 87 -0.47 1.41 20.13
N SER A 88 -0.51 1.14 21.43
CA SER A 88 -0.37 2.17 22.47
C SER A 88 1.07 2.66 22.67
N ARG A 89 2.07 1.89 22.24
CA ARG A 89 3.49 2.16 22.45
C ARG A 89 4.32 1.98 21.17
N PRO A 90 4.09 2.81 20.13
CA PRO A 90 4.79 2.67 18.86
C PRO A 90 6.28 3.05 18.94
N GLU A 91 6.74 3.63 20.04
CA GLU A 91 8.15 3.91 20.33
C GLU A 91 8.97 2.64 20.61
N LEU A 92 8.31 1.52 20.92
CA LEU A 92 9.00 0.26 21.19
C LEU A 92 9.80 -0.21 19.98
N THR A 93 11.02 -0.66 20.25
CA THR A 93 11.84 -1.40 19.28
C THR A 93 11.32 -2.83 19.13
N ARG A 94 11.75 -3.53 18.06
CA ARG A 94 11.35 -4.95 17.88
C ARG A 94 11.82 -5.81 19.05
N ALA A 95 13.03 -5.60 19.55
CA ALA A 95 13.58 -6.37 20.66
C ALA A 95 12.78 -6.14 21.95
N GLU A 96 12.44 -4.88 22.27
CA GLU A 96 11.64 -4.57 23.47
C GLU A 96 10.22 -5.14 23.36
N PHE A 97 9.57 -5.01 22.20
CA PHE A 97 8.24 -5.57 21.97
C PHE A 97 8.23 -7.10 22.08
N SER A 98 9.21 -7.77 21.47
CA SER A 98 9.40 -9.23 21.57
C SER A 98 9.63 -9.66 23.02
N GLY A 99 10.46 -8.90 23.76
CA GLY A 99 10.72 -9.13 25.18
C GLY A 99 9.43 -9.06 26.01
N LEU A 100 8.59 -8.04 25.77
CA LEU A 100 7.31 -7.87 26.47
C LEU A 100 6.29 -8.97 26.13
N ILE A 101 6.26 -9.44 24.89
CA ILE A 101 5.44 -10.61 24.49
C ILE A 101 5.89 -11.87 25.24
N SER A 102 7.20 -12.07 25.37
CA SER A 102 7.77 -13.26 26.01
C SER A 102 7.75 -13.24 27.54
N ALA A 103 7.63 -12.06 28.17
CA ALA A 103 7.73 -11.88 29.62
C ALA A 103 6.79 -12.77 30.46
N PRO A 104 5.57 -13.11 30.03
CA PRO A 104 4.69 -14.04 30.77
C PRO A 104 5.13 -15.51 30.72
N MET A 105 6.13 -15.87 29.90
CA MET A 105 6.57 -17.25 29.72
C MET A 105 7.56 -17.66 30.81
N LEU A 106 7.42 -18.90 31.31
CA LEU A 106 8.30 -19.47 32.34
C LEU A 106 9.65 -19.94 31.78
N ALA A 107 9.72 -20.22 30.47
CA ALA A 107 10.91 -20.70 29.78
C ALA A 107 11.32 -19.71 28.68
N PRO A 108 12.63 -19.61 28.36
CA PRO A 108 13.10 -18.77 27.27
C PRO A 108 12.49 -19.25 25.95
N VAL A 109 11.82 -18.34 25.25
CA VAL A 109 11.23 -18.61 23.94
C VAL A 109 12.30 -18.54 22.86
N ASN A 110 12.24 -19.44 21.88
CA ASN A 110 13.10 -19.42 20.71
C ASN A 110 12.98 -18.07 19.97
N HIS A 111 14.13 -17.50 19.57
CA HIS A 111 14.19 -16.21 18.89
C HIS A 111 13.37 -16.16 17.59
N ASN A 112 13.35 -17.24 16.80
CA ASN A 112 12.57 -17.30 15.56
C ASN A 112 11.07 -17.25 15.86
N LEU A 113 10.60 -17.95 16.89
CA LEU A 113 9.20 -17.90 17.31
C LEU A 113 8.77 -16.50 17.75
N LEU A 114 9.67 -15.73 18.38
CA LEU A 114 9.41 -14.34 18.72
C LEU A 114 9.39 -13.42 17.49
N ILE A 115 10.21 -13.71 16.48
CA ILE A 115 10.13 -13.02 15.18
C ILE A 115 8.78 -13.29 14.55
N ASP A 116 8.36 -14.55 14.47
CA ASP A 116 7.09 -14.95 13.83
C ASP A 116 5.89 -14.37 14.59
N ALA A 117 5.91 -14.41 15.92
CA ALA A 117 4.89 -13.78 16.76
C ALA A 117 4.83 -12.27 16.53
N THR A 118 5.98 -11.60 16.44
CA THR A 118 6.03 -10.17 16.16
C THR A 118 5.52 -9.85 14.75
N THR A 119 5.93 -10.63 13.75
CA THR A 119 5.49 -10.50 12.37
C THR A 119 3.99 -10.72 12.24
N LEU A 120 3.42 -11.69 12.96
CA LEU A 120 1.98 -11.92 13.03
C LEU A 120 1.25 -10.65 13.47
N ILE A 121 1.67 -10.02 14.58
CA ILE A 121 1.02 -8.79 15.07
C ILE A 121 1.11 -7.66 14.05
N VAL A 122 2.27 -7.46 13.42
CA VAL A 122 2.45 -6.42 12.39
C VAL A 122 1.55 -6.71 11.17
N LYS A 123 1.47 -7.96 10.72
CA LYS A 123 0.60 -8.38 9.61
C LYS A 123 -0.89 -8.17 9.92
N ILE A 124 -1.31 -8.40 11.16
CA ILE A 124 -2.69 -8.16 11.60
C ILE A 124 -3.00 -6.66 11.58
N VAL A 125 -2.15 -5.85 12.21
CA VAL A 125 -2.45 -4.44 12.49
C VAL A 125 -2.21 -3.54 11.28
N CYS A 126 -1.16 -3.79 10.51
CA CYS A 126 -0.73 -2.92 9.41
C CYS A 126 -0.98 -3.55 8.03
N MET A 127 -1.25 -4.86 7.95
CA MET A 127 -1.29 -5.60 6.69
C MET A 127 -0.01 -5.41 5.86
N THR A 128 1.12 -5.43 6.57
CA THR A 128 2.48 -5.38 6.00
C THR A 128 3.31 -6.55 6.50
N ASP A 129 4.21 -7.05 5.66
CA ASP A 129 5.22 -8.01 6.06
C ASP A 129 6.50 -7.31 6.55
N CYS A 130 6.88 -7.54 7.81
CA CYS A 130 8.12 -7.03 8.40
C CYS A 130 9.25 -8.06 8.48
N SER A 131 9.03 -9.28 7.98
CA SER A 131 10.04 -10.34 7.93
C SER A 131 11.04 -10.13 6.79
N SER A 132 12.23 -10.73 6.95
CA SER A 132 13.39 -10.59 6.07
C SER A 132 13.15 -11.10 4.64
N LEU A 133 13.94 -10.57 3.70
CA LEU A 133 13.94 -10.70 2.23
C LEU A 133 13.95 -12.13 1.65
N TYR A 134 14.04 -13.19 2.46
CA TYR A 134 14.36 -14.53 1.98
C TYR A 134 13.17 -15.35 1.46
N TYR A 135 11.92 -14.92 1.68
CA TYR A 135 10.74 -15.70 1.27
C TYR A 135 10.12 -15.28 -0.07
N SER A 136 10.72 -14.33 -0.80
CA SER A 136 10.22 -13.90 -2.12
C SER A 136 11.37 -13.71 -3.11
N PRO A 137 11.69 -14.74 -3.92
CA PRO A 137 12.67 -14.65 -5.01
C PRO A 137 12.38 -13.48 -5.97
N GLY A 138 11.11 -13.12 -6.15
CA GLY A 138 10.70 -11.99 -7.01
C GLY A 138 11.04 -10.60 -6.45
N ARG A 139 11.16 -10.44 -5.12
CA ARG A 139 11.45 -9.11 -4.52
C ARG A 139 12.89 -8.67 -4.68
N LEU A 140 13.84 -9.61 -4.65
CA LEU A 140 15.27 -9.34 -4.82
C LEU A 140 15.60 -8.90 -6.24
N GLU A 141 14.95 -9.50 -7.25
CA GLU A 141 15.17 -9.16 -8.66
C GLU A 141 14.59 -7.81 -9.09
N GLU A 142 13.68 -7.23 -8.28
CA GLU A 142 13.06 -5.92 -8.51
C GLU A 142 13.77 -4.78 -7.75
N GLY A 143 14.90 -5.04 -7.09
CA GLY A 143 15.70 -4.03 -6.38
C GLY A 143 15.01 -3.43 -5.14
N ASN A 144 13.84 -3.96 -4.76
CA ASN A 144 13.05 -3.46 -3.66
C ASN A 144 13.42 -4.23 -2.39
N MET A 145 14.55 -3.86 -1.78
CA MET A 145 14.90 -4.33 -0.45
C MET A 145 13.85 -3.81 0.53
N GLY A 146 12.82 -4.61 0.78
CA GLY A 146 11.84 -4.34 1.82
C GLY A 146 12.57 -4.02 3.13
N LEU A 147 12.28 -2.86 3.72
CA LEU A 147 12.76 -2.52 5.04
C LEU A 147 12.29 -3.61 6.01
N VAL A 148 13.24 -4.20 6.73
CA VAL A 148 13.00 -5.15 7.82
C VAL A 148 12.86 -4.35 9.10
N TRP A 149 11.96 -4.75 9.99
CA TRP A 149 11.88 -4.10 11.31
C TRP A 149 13.08 -4.55 12.17
N GLY A 150 14.11 -3.72 12.26
CA GLY A 150 15.34 -4.03 12.99
C GLY A 150 15.14 -4.08 14.52
N ASP A 151 15.98 -4.86 15.21
CA ASP A 151 15.90 -5.05 16.67
C ASP A 151 15.95 -3.76 17.47
N GLN A 152 16.67 -2.76 16.96
CA GLN A 152 16.91 -1.47 17.62
C GLN A 152 16.10 -0.33 16.99
N THR A 153 15.23 -0.63 16.01
CA THR A 153 14.45 0.39 15.31
C THR A 153 13.09 0.53 16.00
N PRO A 154 12.69 1.73 16.47
CA PRO A 154 11.33 1.96 16.95
C PRO A 154 10.29 1.65 15.89
N PHE A 155 9.14 1.09 16.28
CA PHE A 155 8.10 0.68 15.34
C PHE A 155 7.57 1.85 14.49
N GLU A 156 7.36 3.03 15.09
CA GLU A 156 6.98 4.23 14.36
C GLU A 156 7.99 4.63 13.27
N LYS A 157 9.29 4.47 13.53
CA LYS A 157 10.36 4.78 12.58
C LYS A 157 10.40 3.79 11.44
N TYR A 158 10.19 2.52 11.76
CA TYR A 158 10.00 1.48 10.75
C TYR A 158 8.81 1.82 9.83
N LEU A 159 7.65 2.18 10.38
CA LEU A 159 6.47 2.57 9.59
C LEU A 159 6.70 3.84 8.76
N GLN A 160 7.38 4.85 9.30
CA GLN A 160 7.77 6.05 8.55
C GLN A 160 8.66 5.71 7.35
N GLY A 161 9.59 4.75 7.52
CA GLY A 161 10.44 4.26 6.43
C GLY A 161 9.65 3.49 5.37
N LEU A 162 8.61 2.76 5.75
CA LEU A 162 7.78 2.00 4.81
C LEU A 162 6.96 2.88 3.86
N PHE A 163 6.52 4.05 4.34
CA PHE A 163 5.60 4.92 3.63
C PHE A 163 6.21 6.31 3.46
N THR A 164 7.09 6.44 2.48
CA THR A 164 7.68 7.72 2.10
C THR A 164 6.71 8.53 1.25
N THR A 165 6.62 9.83 1.51
CA THR A 165 5.85 10.76 0.68
C THR A 165 6.70 11.32 -0.44
N GLN A 166 6.09 11.52 -1.60
CA GLN A 166 6.70 12.13 -2.77
C GLN A 166 5.74 13.14 -3.37
N SER A 167 6.24 14.32 -3.68
CA SER A 167 5.46 15.36 -4.36
C SER A 167 5.60 15.20 -5.87
N HIS A 168 4.48 14.92 -6.53
CA HIS A 168 4.39 14.82 -7.97
C HIS A 168 3.53 15.98 -8.52
N PRO A 169 4.00 16.72 -9.55
CA PRO A 169 3.32 17.94 -10.04
C PRO A 169 1.85 17.75 -10.42
N VAL A 170 1.50 16.59 -11.01
CA VAL A 170 0.13 16.25 -11.42
C VAL A 170 -0.66 15.54 -10.32
N TRP A 171 -0.13 14.43 -9.79
CA TRP A 171 -0.84 13.57 -8.83
C TRP A 171 -1.00 14.16 -7.43
N SER A 172 -0.05 14.97 -6.96
CA SER A 172 -0.06 15.56 -5.61
C SER A 172 -0.71 16.94 -5.53
N SER A 173 -1.23 17.47 -6.64
CA SER A 173 -1.84 18.80 -6.64
C SER A 173 -3.10 18.83 -5.76
N GLN A 174 -3.12 19.74 -4.78
CA GLN A 174 -4.27 19.99 -3.90
C GLN A 174 -5.43 20.68 -4.62
N HIS A 175 -5.20 21.23 -5.82
CA HIS A 175 -6.24 21.87 -6.62
C HIS A 175 -6.97 20.78 -7.39
N GLY A 176 -7.96 20.18 -6.73
CA GLY A 176 -8.66 18.95 -7.10
C GLY A 176 -9.46 18.92 -8.41
N GLN A 177 -9.24 19.86 -9.32
CA GLN A 177 -9.88 19.91 -10.64
C GLN A 177 -8.88 20.31 -11.74
N ASN A 178 -7.68 19.73 -11.70
CA ASN A 178 -6.82 19.81 -12.88
C ASN A 178 -7.40 18.90 -13.98
N GLU A 179 -7.81 19.49 -15.10
CA GLU A 179 -8.31 18.77 -16.29
C GLU A 179 -7.35 17.65 -16.73
N VAL A 180 -6.04 17.87 -16.55
CA VAL A 180 -5.00 16.88 -16.82
C VAL A 180 -5.16 15.66 -15.90
N LEU A 181 -5.37 15.87 -14.61
CA LEU A 181 -5.55 14.79 -13.63
C LEU A 181 -6.82 13.99 -13.93
N CYS A 182 -7.94 14.67 -14.20
CA CYS A 182 -9.19 14.02 -14.61
C CYS A 182 -9.00 13.17 -15.87
N THR A 183 -8.30 13.72 -16.87
CA THR A 183 -7.99 13.02 -18.12
C THR A 183 -7.14 11.77 -17.85
N ARG A 184 -6.07 11.89 -17.06
CA ARG A 184 -5.22 10.75 -16.69
C ARG A 184 -6.00 9.67 -15.95
N ARG A 185 -6.76 10.02 -14.90
CA ARG A 185 -7.61 9.08 -14.15
C ARG A 185 -8.57 8.31 -15.07
N SER A 186 -9.22 9.00 -16.00
CA SER A 186 -10.17 8.38 -16.93
C SER A 186 -9.53 7.33 -17.87
N ARG A 187 -8.22 7.43 -18.12
CA ARG A 187 -7.45 6.49 -18.97
C ARG A 187 -6.99 5.26 -18.22
N MET A 188 -6.85 5.33 -16.89
CA MET A 188 -6.30 4.26 -16.05
C MET A 188 -7.36 3.31 -15.48
N ARG A 189 -8.59 3.32 -16.01
CA ARG A 189 -9.61 2.34 -15.59
C ARG A 189 -9.11 0.91 -15.77
N ALA A 190 -9.42 0.01 -14.83
CA ALA A 190 -8.99 -1.39 -14.89
C ALA A 190 -9.41 -2.09 -16.20
N THR A 191 -10.58 -1.72 -16.74
CA THR A 191 -11.05 -2.21 -18.04
C THR A 191 -10.16 -1.77 -19.21
N LYS A 192 -9.60 -0.55 -19.17
CA LYS A 192 -8.65 -0.04 -20.16
C LYS A 192 -7.28 -0.69 -19.98
N LEU A 193 -6.80 -0.82 -18.75
CA LEU A 193 -5.54 -1.51 -18.43
C LEU A 193 -5.56 -2.96 -18.96
N LYS A 194 -6.63 -3.70 -18.67
CA LYS A 194 -6.82 -5.06 -19.19
C LYS A 194 -6.88 -5.10 -20.72
N LYS A 195 -7.60 -4.16 -21.34
CA LYS A 195 -7.78 -4.13 -22.80
C LYS A 195 -6.50 -3.76 -23.55
N HIS A 196 -5.79 -2.73 -23.09
CA HIS A 196 -4.69 -2.12 -23.83
C HIS A 196 -3.32 -2.70 -23.47
N LEU A 197 -3.14 -3.16 -22.23
CA LEU A 197 -1.88 -3.70 -21.74
C LEU A 197 -1.94 -5.22 -21.48
N GLY A 198 -3.13 -5.82 -21.55
CA GLY A 198 -3.33 -7.22 -21.17
C GLY A 198 -3.17 -7.46 -19.67
N LEU A 199 -3.17 -6.40 -18.85
CA LEU A 199 -2.91 -6.51 -17.42
C LEU A 199 -3.97 -7.36 -16.71
N THR A 200 -3.49 -8.31 -15.92
CA THR A 200 -4.32 -9.07 -14.97
C THR A 200 -4.36 -8.34 -13.64
N VAL A 201 -5.56 -8.15 -13.10
CA VAL A 201 -5.76 -7.53 -11.79
C VAL A 201 -5.69 -8.62 -10.73
N CYS A 202 -4.69 -8.55 -9.87
CA CYS A 202 -4.45 -9.53 -8.81
C CYS A 202 -4.68 -8.88 -7.42
N PRO A 203 -5.33 -9.56 -6.48
CA PRO A 203 -5.42 -9.08 -5.11
C PRO A 203 -4.04 -9.12 -4.43
N THR A 204 -3.83 -8.28 -3.43
CA THR A 204 -2.72 -8.43 -2.48
C THR A 204 -3.20 -8.15 -1.05
N HIS A 205 -2.59 -8.87 -0.09
CA HIS A 205 -2.74 -8.65 1.35
C HIS A 205 -1.74 -7.62 1.88
N GLU A 206 -0.72 -7.29 1.09
CA GLU A 206 0.32 -6.34 1.44
C GLU A 206 -0.09 -4.94 0.97
N ILE A 207 -0.35 -4.04 1.92
CA ILE A 207 -0.77 -2.66 1.61
C ILE A 207 0.28 -1.92 0.78
N ARG A 208 1.57 -2.23 0.99
CA ARG A 208 2.68 -1.69 0.20
C ARG A 208 2.68 -2.15 -1.23
N ASP A 209 1.94 -3.18 -1.63
CA ASP A 209 1.92 -3.63 -3.03
C ASP A 209 0.74 -3.04 -3.82
N HIS A 210 -0.07 -2.17 -3.22
CA HIS A 210 -1.17 -1.53 -3.94
C HIS A 210 -0.69 -0.73 -5.17
N LEU A 211 -1.27 -0.99 -6.34
CA LEU A 211 -0.88 -0.47 -7.66
C LEU A 211 0.52 -0.89 -8.13
N ARG A 212 1.16 -1.89 -7.50
CA ARG A 212 2.46 -2.40 -7.98
C ARG A 212 2.26 -3.11 -9.31
N LEU A 213 2.98 -2.64 -10.33
CA LEU A 213 3.02 -3.24 -11.66
C LEU A 213 4.11 -4.33 -11.69
N ASP A 214 3.72 -5.57 -11.94
CA ASP A 214 4.64 -6.65 -12.31
C ASP A 214 4.64 -6.76 -13.82
N ALA A 215 5.60 -6.09 -14.46
CA ALA A 215 5.75 -6.07 -15.91
C ALA A 215 6.04 -7.47 -16.49
N ARG A 216 6.67 -8.36 -15.70
CA ARG A 216 7.05 -9.71 -16.16
C ARG A 216 5.85 -10.63 -16.23
N ARG A 217 5.00 -10.61 -15.21
CA ARG A 217 3.75 -11.39 -15.15
C ARG A 217 2.57 -10.71 -15.82
N ASN A 218 2.74 -9.44 -16.21
CA ASN A 218 1.66 -8.60 -16.71
C ASN A 218 0.52 -8.51 -15.69
N GLU A 219 0.88 -8.26 -14.44
CA GLU A 219 -0.05 -8.17 -13.33
C GLU A 219 0.00 -6.78 -12.70
N ILE A 220 -1.13 -6.33 -12.18
CA ILE A 220 -1.19 -5.20 -11.24
C ILE A 220 -1.74 -5.71 -9.92
N LYS A 221 -1.00 -5.47 -8.84
CA LYS A 221 -1.39 -5.86 -7.48
C LYS A 221 -2.30 -4.80 -6.87
N ILE A 222 -3.48 -5.20 -6.41
CA ILE A 222 -4.49 -4.31 -5.81
C ILE A 222 -4.75 -4.76 -4.39
N PHE A 223 -4.33 -3.94 -3.42
CA PHE A 223 -4.77 -4.11 -2.05
C PHE A 223 -6.29 -3.95 -1.98
N HIS A 224 -6.99 -5.03 -1.62
CA HIS A 224 -8.44 -5.13 -1.83
C HIS A 224 -9.27 -5.08 -0.54
N TYR A 225 -8.66 -5.05 0.64
CA TYR A 225 -9.38 -5.06 1.92
C TYR A 225 -10.03 -3.71 2.23
N ALA A 226 -11.03 -3.32 1.44
CA ALA A 226 -11.74 -2.06 1.62
C ALA A 226 -12.40 -1.96 3.00
N SER A 227 -12.93 -3.07 3.54
CA SER A 227 -13.45 -3.09 4.92
C SER A 227 -12.40 -2.62 5.94
N PHE A 228 -11.19 -3.18 5.88
CA PHE A 228 -10.07 -2.79 6.74
C PHE A 228 -9.74 -1.30 6.61
N LEU A 229 -9.64 -0.77 5.39
CA LEU A 229 -9.34 0.65 5.15
C LEU A 229 -10.44 1.56 5.74
N LYS A 230 -11.71 1.22 5.51
CA LYS A 230 -12.85 2.00 5.99
C LYS A 230 -12.96 1.97 7.51
N GLU A 231 -12.77 0.82 8.15
CA GLU A 231 -12.80 0.72 9.61
C GLU A 231 -11.67 1.52 10.24
N ASN A 232 -10.45 1.44 9.68
CA ASN A 232 -9.35 2.30 10.11
C ASN A 232 -9.73 3.78 9.97
N LEU A 233 -10.26 4.22 8.83
CA LEU A 233 -10.66 5.62 8.64
C LEU A 233 -11.78 6.08 9.60
N LYS A 234 -12.71 5.19 9.95
CA LYS A 234 -13.78 5.45 10.93
C LYS A 234 -13.21 5.57 12.35
N ALA A 235 -12.34 4.63 12.75
CA ALA A 235 -11.67 4.65 14.05
C ALA A 235 -10.86 5.94 14.25
N LYS A 236 -10.17 6.40 13.21
CA LYS A 236 -9.35 7.61 13.21
C LYS A 236 -10.12 8.92 13.36
N LYS A 237 -11.45 8.91 13.28
CA LYS A 237 -12.28 10.09 13.65
C LYS A 237 -12.34 10.28 15.16
N ASN A 238 -12.00 9.26 15.94
CA ASN A 238 -11.83 9.37 17.36
C ASN A 238 -10.39 9.82 17.66
N PRO A 239 -10.17 10.99 18.29
CA PRO A 239 -8.82 11.46 18.64
C PRO A 239 -8.07 10.52 19.61
N SER A 240 -8.78 9.58 20.25
CA SER A 240 -8.20 8.59 21.16
C SER A 240 -7.73 7.30 20.47
N ALA A 241 -8.01 7.13 19.17
CA ALA A 241 -7.66 5.90 18.44
C ALA A 241 -6.20 5.92 17.97
N VAL A 242 -5.56 4.76 18.03
CA VAL A 242 -4.18 4.60 17.57
C VAL A 242 -4.08 4.77 16.06
N ASN A 243 -3.07 5.50 15.61
CA ASN A 243 -2.86 5.90 14.23
C ASN A 243 -1.55 5.33 13.64
N LEU A 244 -1.48 4.02 13.38
CA LEU A 244 -0.25 3.43 12.82
C LEU A 244 -0.08 3.70 11.32
N LEU A 245 -1.12 3.47 10.52
CA LEU A 245 -1.07 3.74 9.07
C LEU A 245 -1.43 5.20 8.77
N PRO A 246 -0.72 5.91 7.87
CA PRO A 246 -1.08 7.28 7.52
C PRO A 246 -2.50 7.38 6.96
N ARG A 247 -3.32 8.32 7.47
CA ARG A 247 -4.71 8.51 7.02
C ARG A 247 -4.80 8.77 5.52
N GLN A 248 -3.91 9.62 5.02
CA GLN A 248 -3.84 9.99 3.61
C GLN A 248 -3.56 8.77 2.70
N LEU A 249 -2.67 7.85 3.12
CA LEU A 249 -2.43 6.60 2.39
C LEU A 249 -3.71 5.77 2.24
N LEU A 250 -4.49 5.62 3.31
CA LEU A 250 -5.74 4.85 3.27
C LEU A 250 -6.77 5.48 2.32
N LEU A 251 -6.85 6.81 2.31
CA LEU A 251 -7.72 7.56 1.39
C LEU A 251 -7.25 7.40 -0.06
N GLU A 252 -5.94 7.49 -0.33
CA GLU A 252 -5.38 7.28 -1.67
C GLU A 252 -5.66 5.88 -2.21
N ILE A 253 -5.54 4.84 -1.39
CA ILE A 253 -5.82 3.45 -1.78
C ILE A 253 -7.32 3.27 -2.10
N LEU A 254 -8.21 3.80 -1.24
CA LEU A 254 -9.66 3.73 -1.49
C LEU A 254 -10.04 4.53 -2.75
N ASP A 255 -9.53 5.75 -2.90
CA ASP A 255 -9.84 6.63 -4.03
C ASP A 255 -9.32 6.06 -5.35
N SER A 256 -8.08 5.59 -5.40
CA SER A 256 -7.54 4.97 -6.61
C SER A 256 -8.28 3.68 -6.98
N THR A 257 -8.67 2.86 -6.01
CA THR A 257 -9.49 1.67 -6.27
C THR A 257 -10.86 2.06 -6.82
N GLN A 258 -11.58 2.95 -6.16
CA GLN A 258 -13.00 3.20 -6.42
C GLN A 258 -13.25 4.27 -7.51
N ARG A 259 -12.40 5.30 -7.63
CA ARG A 259 -12.57 6.40 -8.60
C ARG A 259 -11.71 6.24 -9.84
N ILE A 260 -10.53 5.62 -9.74
CA ILE A 260 -9.62 5.45 -10.88
C ILE A 260 -9.83 4.08 -11.54
N LEU A 261 -9.60 2.98 -10.81
CA LEU A 261 -9.61 1.63 -11.37
C LEU A 261 -11.04 1.14 -11.65
N PHE A 262 -11.94 1.29 -10.68
CA PHE A 262 -13.31 0.77 -10.73
C PHE A 262 -14.39 1.85 -10.52
N PRO A 263 -14.39 2.94 -11.32
CA PRO A 263 -15.41 3.97 -11.19
C PRO A 263 -16.81 3.38 -11.32
N LEU A 264 -17.59 3.49 -10.24
CA LEU A 264 -18.94 2.91 -10.20
C LEU A 264 -19.92 3.61 -11.13
N SER A 265 -19.58 4.76 -11.71
CA SER A 265 -20.36 5.36 -12.80
C SER A 265 -20.25 4.56 -14.12
N ASP A 266 -19.15 3.84 -14.35
CA ASP A 266 -18.90 3.05 -15.55
C ASP A 266 -19.39 1.60 -15.41
N ALA A 267 -20.34 1.21 -16.27
CA ALA A 267 -20.97 -0.12 -16.19
C ALA A 267 -19.99 -1.28 -16.43
N LYS A 268 -18.95 -1.08 -17.27
CA LYS A 268 -17.95 -2.13 -17.55
C LYS A 268 -17.02 -2.32 -16.35
N SER A 269 -16.60 -1.23 -15.73
CA SER A 269 -15.82 -1.25 -14.48
C SER A 269 -16.60 -1.93 -13.35
N ARG A 270 -17.89 -1.61 -13.16
CA ARG A 270 -18.75 -2.31 -12.18
C ARG A 270 -18.83 -3.82 -12.45
N ARG A 271 -19.04 -4.21 -13.71
CA ARG A 271 -19.12 -5.63 -14.10
C ARG A 271 -17.80 -6.36 -13.82
N LEU A 272 -16.66 -5.73 -14.14
CA LEU A 272 -15.34 -6.29 -13.85
C LEU A 272 -15.12 -6.45 -12.35
N LEU A 273 -15.45 -5.44 -11.54
CA LEU A 273 -15.31 -5.50 -10.09
C LEU A 273 -16.15 -6.64 -9.49
N ARG A 274 -17.42 -6.77 -9.89
CA ARG A 274 -18.29 -7.88 -9.44
C ARG A 274 -17.75 -9.25 -9.79
N HIS A 275 -17.15 -9.37 -10.97
CA HIS A 275 -16.47 -10.59 -11.36
C HIS A 275 -15.29 -10.88 -10.42
N LEU A 276 -14.44 -9.89 -10.10
CA LEU A 276 -13.31 -10.06 -9.16
C LEU A 276 -13.76 -10.39 -7.73
N ILE A 277 -14.92 -9.87 -7.28
CA ILE A 277 -15.51 -10.18 -5.98
C ILE A 277 -16.05 -11.62 -5.94
N SER A 278 -16.74 -12.02 -7.01
CA SER A 278 -17.41 -13.33 -7.08
C SER A 278 -16.47 -14.47 -7.47
N ASN A 279 -15.27 -14.16 -7.98
CA ASN A 279 -14.28 -15.14 -8.38
C ASN A 279 -13.73 -15.87 -7.14
N SER A 280 -13.73 -17.21 -7.18
CA SER A 280 -13.19 -18.09 -6.14
C SER A 280 -11.71 -17.89 -5.90
N ASP A 281 -10.95 -17.61 -6.95
CA ASP A 281 -9.49 -17.67 -6.95
C ASP A 281 -8.85 -16.43 -6.31
N TYR A 282 -9.56 -15.30 -6.34
CA TYR A 282 -9.05 -14.00 -5.90
C TYR A 282 -9.94 -13.28 -4.88
N SER A 283 -11.24 -13.59 -4.88
CA SER A 283 -12.29 -13.14 -3.96
C SER A 283 -12.04 -11.77 -3.28
N PHE A 284 -12.16 -10.70 -4.07
CA PHE A 284 -12.03 -9.32 -3.57
C PHE A 284 -13.00 -9.02 -2.42
N ASP A 285 -12.70 -7.98 -1.64
CA ASP A 285 -13.61 -7.53 -0.58
C ASP A 285 -14.86 -6.90 -1.20
N PRO A 286 -16.08 -7.41 -0.92
CA PRO A 286 -17.32 -6.82 -1.41
C PRO A 286 -17.51 -5.36 -0.98
N GLU A 287 -16.87 -4.92 0.11
CA GLU A 287 -16.94 -3.54 0.58
C GLU A 287 -16.40 -2.52 -0.44
N ILE A 288 -15.62 -2.94 -1.44
CA ILE A 288 -15.16 -2.03 -2.51
C ILE A 288 -16.35 -1.43 -3.28
N GLU A 289 -17.47 -2.15 -3.43
CA GLU A 289 -18.66 -1.62 -4.13
C GLU A 289 -19.40 -0.52 -3.34
N LYS A 290 -19.19 -0.43 -2.03
CA LYS A 290 -19.84 0.59 -1.19
C LYS A 290 -18.98 1.85 -1.18
N PHE A 291 -19.34 2.79 -2.05
CA PHE A 291 -18.67 4.09 -2.14
C PHE A 291 -19.09 4.98 -0.96
N GLU A 292 -18.19 5.13 0.02
CA GLU A 292 -18.46 5.89 1.26
C GLU A 292 -17.43 7.01 1.47
N LEU A 293 -16.65 7.39 0.45
CA LEU A 293 -15.52 8.31 0.66
C LEU A 293 -15.95 9.64 1.27
N SER A 294 -17.10 10.20 0.88
CA SER A 294 -17.64 11.44 1.48
C SER A 294 -17.95 11.33 2.97
N ILE A 295 -18.37 10.14 3.43
CA ILE A 295 -18.65 9.87 4.84
C ILE A 295 -17.34 9.65 5.59
N LEU A 296 -16.32 9.12 4.93
CA LEU A 296 -15.03 8.78 5.54
C LEU A 296 -14.10 9.98 5.64
N SER A 297 -14.09 10.86 4.63
CA SER A 297 -13.29 12.09 4.57
C SER A 297 -13.66 13.07 5.68
N ASN A 298 -12.66 13.81 6.14
CA ASN A 298 -12.81 15.00 6.97
C ASN A 298 -13.01 16.24 6.05
N PRO A 299 -13.51 17.36 6.57
CA PRO A 299 -13.58 18.61 5.80
C PRO A 299 -12.21 18.98 5.22
N GLY A 300 -12.15 19.22 3.91
CA GLY A 300 -10.90 19.50 3.18
C GLY A 300 -10.22 18.27 2.57
N GLU A 301 -10.69 17.05 2.86
CA GLU A 301 -10.21 15.80 2.24
C GLU A 301 -11.12 15.31 1.10
N GLU A 302 -11.94 16.19 0.51
CA GLU A 302 -12.83 15.82 -0.61
C GLU A 302 -12.02 15.55 -1.88
N ASN A 303 -10.90 16.27 -2.04
CA ASN A 303 -9.97 16.16 -3.14
C ASN A 303 -8.70 15.43 -2.69
N ILE A 304 -8.57 14.15 -3.04
CA ILE A 304 -7.43 13.34 -2.66
C ILE A 304 -6.20 13.75 -3.47
N SER A 305 -5.20 14.29 -2.77
CA SER A 305 -3.83 14.49 -3.26
C SER A 305 -3.05 13.18 -3.11
N TYR A 306 -2.47 12.69 -4.21
CA TYR A 306 -1.68 11.46 -4.16
C TYR A 306 -0.25 11.80 -3.81
N VAL A 307 0.19 11.51 -2.59
CA VAL A 307 1.58 11.70 -2.12
C VAL A 307 2.28 10.38 -1.81
N TYR A 308 1.54 9.29 -1.61
CA TYR A 308 2.10 7.96 -1.40
C TYR A 308 2.06 7.10 -2.67
N LEU A 309 1.01 7.22 -3.48
CA LEU A 309 0.80 6.42 -4.69
C LEU A 309 1.18 7.16 -5.98
N ALA A 310 1.72 8.37 -5.89
CA ALA A 310 1.99 9.24 -7.03
C ALA A 310 2.87 8.58 -8.10
N GLU A 311 4.02 8.03 -7.69
CA GLU A 311 4.95 7.35 -8.61
C GLU A 311 4.32 6.14 -9.28
N ARG A 312 3.56 5.32 -8.54
CA ARG A 312 2.90 4.11 -9.09
C ARG A 312 1.81 4.46 -10.09
N LEU A 313 1.05 5.52 -9.81
CA LEU A 313 0.04 6.03 -10.74
C LEU A 313 0.71 6.61 -11.99
N GLU A 314 1.85 7.28 -11.84
CA GLU A 314 2.63 7.76 -12.98
C GLU A 314 3.21 6.63 -13.81
N GLU A 315 3.84 5.63 -13.19
CA GLU A 315 4.37 4.44 -13.84
C GLU A 315 3.27 3.75 -14.67
N LEU A 316 2.11 3.51 -14.06
CA LEU A 316 0.96 2.91 -14.74
C LEU A 316 0.44 3.77 -15.89
N PHE A 317 0.44 5.09 -15.74
CA PHE A 317 0.04 6.02 -16.78
C PHE A 317 1.03 6.03 -17.97
N GLN A 318 2.33 5.98 -17.68
CA GLN A 318 3.39 5.91 -18.68
C GLN A 318 3.36 4.59 -19.43
N GLU A 319 3.14 3.47 -18.73
CA GLU A 319 2.95 2.17 -19.37
C GLU A 319 1.75 2.17 -20.33
N LEU A 320 0.70 2.92 -20.01
CA LEU A 320 -0.44 3.14 -20.92
C LEU A 320 -0.11 4.06 -22.12
N GLN A 321 0.87 4.95 -22.00
CA GLN A 321 1.30 5.81 -23.12
C GLN A 321 2.23 5.07 -24.07
N SER A 322 3.18 4.35 -23.50
CA SER A 322 4.24 3.65 -24.21
C SER A 322 4.40 2.25 -23.62
N PRO A 323 3.52 1.30 -24.00
CA PRO A 323 3.58 -0.07 -23.50
C PRO A 323 4.94 -0.69 -23.80
N GLN A 324 5.57 -1.31 -22.81
CA GLN A 324 6.79 -2.04 -23.07
C GLN A 324 6.50 -3.28 -23.95
N PRO A 325 7.40 -3.63 -24.88
CA PRO A 325 7.22 -4.79 -25.76
C PRO A 325 7.39 -6.08 -24.94
N ARG A 326 6.29 -6.82 -24.79
CA ARG A 326 6.18 -7.94 -23.83
C ARG A 326 6.27 -9.29 -24.51
N THR A 327 5.67 -9.47 -25.68
CA THR A 327 5.76 -10.75 -26.41
C THR A 327 7.01 -10.84 -27.28
N TRP A 328 7.43 -12.07 -27.60
CA TRP A 328 8.51 -12.32 -28.55
C TRP A 328 8.23 -11.66 -29.91
N LEU A 329 6.95 -11.65 -30.33
CA LEU A 329 6.51 -10.97 -31.55
C LEU A 329 6.67 -9.44 -31.45
N ASP A 330 6.33 -8.82 -30.32
CA ASP A 330 6.53 -7.37 -30.11
C ASP A 330 8.03 -7.02 -30.15
N LYS A 331 8.87 -7.83 -29.48
CA LYS A 331 10.32 -7.67 -29.50
C LYS A 331 10.90 -7.87 -30.91
N GLN A 332 10.34 -8.79 -31.69
CA GLN A 332 10.75 -9.03 -33.08
C GLN A 332 10.28 -7.91 -34.02
N MET A 333 9.07 -7.37 -33.83
CA MET A 333 8.57 -6.21 -34.57
C MET A 333 9.36 -4.95 -34.26
N GLN A 334 9.77 -4.73 -33.00
CA GLN A 334 10.63 -3.62 -32.63
C GLN A 334 12.03 -3.75 -33.27
N ARG A 335 12.61 -4.96 -33.29
CA ARG A 335 13.85 -5.24 -34.03
C ARG A 335 13.73 -4.97 -35.53
N ARG A 336 12.59 -5.29 -36.15
CA ARG A 336 12.32 -5.00 -37.57
C ARG A 336 12.00 -3.53 -37.86
N SER A 337 11.57 -2.77 -36.86
CA SER A 337 11.22 -1.35 -37.01
C SER A 337 12.41 -0.43 -36.72
N GLY A 338 13.36 -0.85 -35.87
CA GLY A 338 14.64 -0.16 -35.69
C GLY A 338 15.55 -0.18 -36.93
N ALA A 339 15.38 -1.16 -37.82
CA ALA A 339 16.11 -1.24 -39.10
C ALA A 339 15.62 -0.25 -40.17
N ARG A 340 14.57 0.55 -39.92
CA ARG A 340 14.00 1.50 -40.89
C ARG A 340 14.34 2.98 -40.64
N TYR A 341 15.23 3.28 -39.69
CA TYR A 341 15.76 4.63 -39.44
C TYR A 341 17.28 4.74 -39.65
N SER A 342 17.86 3.87 -40.49
CA SER A 342 19.29 3.86 -40.78
C SER A 342 19.57 4.02 -42.27
N GLU A 343 18.91 4.95 -42.98
CA GLU A 343 19.33 5.31 -44.34
C GLU A 343 18.71 6.62 -44.81
N PHE A 344 19.25 7.74 -44.31
CA PHE A 344 19.35 8.99 -45.06
C PHE A 344 20.61 9.70 -44.59
N THR A 345 21.76 9.27 -45.12
CA THR A 345 22.99 10.06 -45.14
C THR A 345 23.02 10.87 -46.43
N PRO A 346 22.98 12.22 -46.39
CA PRO A 346 23.46 13.02 -47.50
C PRO A 346 24.99 13.06 -47.47
N HIS A 347 25.58 12.87 -48.64
CA HIS A 347 27.01 12.77 -48.87
C HIS A 347 27.85 13.92 -48.27
N SER A 348 28.99 13.51 -47.70
CA SER A 348 30.09 14.35 -47.29
C SER A 348 30.70 15.13 -48.47
N ILE A 349 30.77 16.45 -48.33
CA ILE A 349 31.71 17.29 -49.11
C ILE A 349 32.96 17.46 -48.25
N LYS A 350 34.10 17.02 -48.80
CA LYS A 350 35.43 17.13 -48.17
C LYS A 350 35.94 18.57 -48.21
N VAL A 351 36.44 19.01 -47.06
CA VAL A 351 37.26 20.22 -46.88
C VAL A 351 38.70 19.93 -47.36
N PRO A 352 39.42 20.95 -47.85
CA PRO A 352 40.87 21.01 -47.67
C PRO A 352 41.28 22.18 -46.76
N SER A 353 42.09 21.83 -45.76
CA SER A 353 42.74 22.71 -44.79
C SER A 353 44.01 23.36 -45.35
N HIS A 354 44.21 24.67 -45.14
CA HIS A 354 45.53 25.30 -44.96
C HIS A 354 45.34 26.66 -44.24
N VAL A 355 45.84 26.84 -43.01
CA VAL A 355 47.14 27.44 -42.60
C VAL A 355 46.99 28.89 -42.08
N LEU A 356 47.33 29.04 -40.79
CA LEU A 356 47.96 30.16 -40.05
C LEU A 356 47.78 31.61 -40.57
N LYS A 357 47.29 32.52 -39.70
CA LYS A 357 48.14 33.53 -39.02
C LYS A 357 47.35 34.48 -38.12
N THR A 358 48.01 34.79 -37.01
CA THR A 358 47.80 35.82 -36.00
C THR A 358 47.61 37.23 -36.55
N THR A 359 46.76 38.05 -35.91
CA THR A 359 47.06 39.47 -35.62
C THR A 359 46.19 39.99 -34.47
N ASN A 360 46.88 40.66 -33.54
CA ASN A 360 46.37 41.49 -32.44
C ASN A 360 45.54 42.68 -32.95
N THR A 361 44.49 43.05 -32.21
CA THR A 361 44.29 44.44 -31.71
C THR A 361 43.18 44.53 -30.66
N ILE A 362 43.55 45.00 -29.47
CA ILE A 362 42.74 45.67 -28.43
C ILE A 362 42.82 47.18 -28.79
N PRO A 363 41.80 48.07 -28.61
CA PRO A 363 41.40 48.48 -27.26
C PRO A 363 40.01 49.09 -26.95
N HIS A 364 39.73 49.07 -25.63
CA HIS A 364 39.12 50.09 -24.76
C HIS A 364 37.63 50.49 -24.87
N LEU A 365 36.89 50.27 -23.76
CA LEU A 365 36.23 51.26 -22.86
C LEU A 365 35.24 50.49 -21.94
N PHE A 366 35.45 50.40 -20.61
CA PHE A 366 34.78 51.20 -19.54
C PHE A 366 33.23 51.26 -19.72
N THR A 367 32.32 50.94 -18.79
CA THR A 367 32.31 50.86 -17.31
C THR A 367 30.96 50.26 -16.85
N GLU A 368 30.93 49.67 -15.64
CA GLU A 368 29.92 49.73 -14.54
C GLU A 368 28.42 50.02 -14.87
N GLU A 369 27.38 49.46 -14.24
CA GLU A 369 27.13 49.16 -12.82
C GLU A 369 26.07 48.05 -12.66
N PHE A 370 26.22 47.18 -11.66
CA PHE A 370 25.15 46.34 -11.10
C PHE A 370 25.33 46.29 -9.59
N ASN A 371 24.47 46.96 -8.81
CA ASN A 371 24.15 46.56 -7.44
C ASN A 371 23.03 47.37 -6.76
N LYS A 372 22.42 46.70 -5.78
CA LYS A 372 21.34 47.10 -4.84
C LYS A 372 19.92 46.86 -5.39
N TYR A 373 19.05 46.11 -4.71
CA TYR A 373 18.76 46.25 -3.28
C TYR A 373 18.53 44.93 -2.53
N ARG A 374 18.83 45.04 -1.23
CA ARG A 374 18.90 44.06 -0.16
C ARG A 374 17.69 44.27 0.77
N THR A 375 17.17 43.18 1.32
CA THR A 375 16.40 43.02 2.60
C THR A 375 16.04 44.26 3.43
N LYS A 376 14.77 44.34 3.88
CA LYS A 376 14.34 44.42 5.30
C LYS A 376 12.81 44.55 5.39
N HIS A 377 12.13 43.54 5.96
CA HIS A 377 11.38 43.65 7.22
C HIS A 377 10.95 42.27 7.70
#